data_AF-A0A6G3X144-F1
#
_entry.id   AF-A0A6G3X144-F1
#
_cell.length_a   1.000
_cell.length_b   1.000
_cell.length_c   1.000
_cell.angle_alpha   90.00
_cell.angle_beta   90.00
_cell.angle_gamma   90.00
#
_symmetry.space_group_name_H-M   'P 1'
#
loop_
_entity.id
_entity.type
_entity.pdbx_description
1 polymer ?
#
loop_
_entity_poly.entity_id
_entity_poly.type
_entity_poly.pdbx_seq_one_letter_code
_entity_poly.pdbx_strand_id
1 'polypeptide(L)'
;LERADMLTYRRPGAFDVVLNVFTSFGYFDAAEDNLQVLRNAHESLAPGGQLLVDVMGKEVLAGWIGRPKAVDLPDGAYVVQRDTVLDSWRR
;
A
#
# COMPACT_ATOMS: atom_id res chain seq x y z
N LEU A 1 4.36 -10.87 -16.93
CA LEU A 1 3.90 -9.96 -15.86
C LEU A 1 2.43 -9.69 -16.11
N GLU A 2 1.58 -9.94 -15.11
CA GLU A 2 0.17 -9.55 -15.15
C GLU A 2 0.03 -8.07 -14.78
N ARG A 3 -0.89 -7.37 -15.44
CA ARG A 3 -1.33 -6.03 -15.06
C ARG A 3 -2.79 -6.11 -14.65
N ALA A 4 -3.06 -5.91 -13.37
CA ALA A 4 -4.40 -5.99 -12.80
C ALA A 4 -4.57 -5.04 -11.61
N ASP A 5 -5.82 -4.81 -11.21
CA ASP A 5 -6.21 -4.03 -10.03
C ASP A 5 -6.50 -4.97 -8.87
N MET A 6 -5.86 -4.75 -7.71
CA MET A 6 -6.05 -5.57 -6.50
C MET A 6 -7.51 -5.60 -6.00
N LEU A 7 -8.32 -4.58 -6.32
CA LEU A 7 -9.73 -4.53 -5.95
C LEU A 7 -10.58 -5.59 -6.67
N THR A 8 -10.16 -5.98 -7.88
CA THR A 8 -10.90 -6.92 -8.73
C THR A 8 -10.14 -8.22 -9.04
N TYR A 9 -8.83 -8.21 -8.87
CA TYR A 9 -7.97 -9.35 -9.17
C TYR A 9 -8.15 -10.46 -8.14
N ARG A 10 -8.42 -11.68 -8.63
CA ARG A 10 -8.60 -12.87 -7.81
C ARG A 10 -8.22 -14.11 -8.61
N ARG A 11 -7.43 -15.00 -8.01
CA ARG A 11 -7.10 -16.32 -8.58
C ARG A 11 -7.18 -17.39 -7.48
N PRO A 12 -8.34 -18.04 -7.29
CA PRO A 12 -8.57 -18.91 -6.15
C PRO A 12 -7.53 -20.02 -5.99
N GLY A 13 -6.95 -20.14 -4.79
CA GLY A 13 -5.99 -21.21 -4.47
C GLY A 13 -4.69 -21.19 -5.29
N ALA A 14 -4.37 -20.10 -5.97
CA ALA A 14 -3.28 -20.05 -6.93
C ALA A 14 -1.90 -19.75 -6.31
N PHE A 15 -1.85 -19.27 -5.07
CA PHE A 15 -0.61 -18.80 -4.45
C PHE A 15 -0.41 -19.38 -3.06
N ASP A 16 0.80 -19.83 -2.75
CA ASP A 16 1.18 -20.20 -1.38
C ASP A 16 1.42 -18.96 -0.51
N VAL A 17 1.87 -17.87 -1.12
CA VAL A 17 2.16 -16.59 -0.44
C VAL A 17 1.65 -15.42 -1.28
N VAL A 18 0.98 -14.47 -0.63
CA VAL A 18 0.64 -13.15 -1.18
C VAL A 18 1.39 -12.09 -0.38
N LEU A 19 2.03 -11.15 -1.07
CA LEU A 19 2.81 -10.06 -0.48
C LEU A 19 2.20 -8.72 -0.88
N ASN A 20 1.79 -7.91 0.10
CA ASN A 20 1.46 -6.51 -0.09
C ASN A 20 2.53 -5.68 0.65
N VAL A 21 3.47 -5.12 -0.10
CA VAL A 21 4.71 -4.50 0.42
C VAL A 21 4.84 -3.03 0.01
N PHE A 22 5.77 -2.30 0.64
CA PHE A 22 5.98 -0.86 0.39
C PHE A 22 4.73 -0.04 0.67
N THR A 23 4.04 -0.36 1.76
CA THR A 23 2.83 0.34 2.19
C THR A 23 1.71 0.40 1.14
N SER A 24 1.62 -0.60 0.23
CA SER A 24 0.66 -0.62 -0.89
C SER A 24 -0.81 -0.85 -0.48
N PHE A 25 -1.09 -1.13 0.80
CA PHE A 25 -2.43 -1.34 1.33
C PHE A 25 -2.98 -0.06 1.98
N GLY A 26 -4.26 0.26 1.75
CA GLY A 26 -4.92 1.42 2.36
C GLY A 26 -5.10 2.64 1.45
N TYR A 27 -4.88 2.52 0.14
CA TYR A 27 -5.03 3.62 -0.82
C TYR A 27 -6.48 3.91 -1.24
N PHE A 28 -7.43 3.01 -0.96
CA PHE A 28 -8.84 3.24 -1.29
C PHE A 28 -9.51 4.10 -0.22
N ASP A 29 -10.39 5.01 -0.64
CA ASP A 29 -11.15 5.88 0.26
C ASP A 29 -12.17 5.11 1.11
N ALA A 30 -12.84 4.13 0.52
CA ALA A 30 -13.81 3.29 1.21
C ALA A 30 -13.10 2.17 2.00
N ALA A 31 -13.48 1.98 3.26
CA ALA A 31 -12.94 0.90 4.08
C ALA A 31 -13.31 -0.48 3.51
N GLU A 32 -14.47 -0.57 2.88
CA GLU A 32 -15.02 -1.77 2.25
C GLU A 32 -14.16 -2.23 1.07
N ASP A 33 -13.60 -1.30 0.29
CA ASP A 33 -12.71 -1.61 -0.83
C ASP A 33 -11.38 -2.18 -0.34
N ASN A 34 -10.80 -1.58 0.71
CA ASN A 34 -9.61 -2.13 1.35
C ASN A 34 -9.87 -3.53 1.92
N LEU A 35 -11.05 -3.75 2.52
CA LEU A 35 -11.45 -5.08 3.00
C LEU A 35 -11.63 -6.07 1.84
N GLN A 36 -12.11 -5.62 0.68
CA GLN A 36 -12.24 -6.46 -0.50
C GLN A 36 -10.87 -6.92 -1.04
N VAL A 37 -9.84 -6.07 -0.98
CA VAL A 37 -8.47 -6.47 -1.32
C VAL A 37 -7.99 -7.63 -0.45
N LEU A 38 -8.23 -7.57 0.87
CA LEU A 38 -7.86 -8.65 1.79
C LEU A 38 -8.61 -9.95 1.50
N ARG A 39 -9.91 -9.84 1.15
CA ARG A 39 -10.71 -11.01 0.73
C ARG A 39 -10.16 -11.64 -0.54
N ASN A 40 -9.88 -10.84 -1.57
CA ASN A 40 -9.32 -11.32 -2.83
C ASN A 40 -7.96 -12.00 -2.63
N ALA A 41 -7.10 -11.41 -1.80
CA ALA A 41 -5.81 -11.99 -1.43
C ALA A 41 -6.01 -13.34 -0.72
N HIS A 42 -6.86 -13.38 0.31
CA HIS A 42 -7.17 -14.59 1.06
C HIS A 42 -7.75 -15.70 0.18
N GLU A 43 -8.72 -15.38 -0.68
CA GLU A 43 -9.31 -16.35 -1.61
C GLU A 43 -8.28 -16.89 -2.60
N SER A 44 -7.27 -16.10 -2.94
CA SER A 44 -6.21 -16.50 -3.86
C SER A 44 -5.13 -17.36 -3.20
N LEU A 45 -5.15 -17.51 -1.87
CA LEU A 45 -4.25 -18.40 -1.16
C LEU A 45 -4.66 -19.87 -1.31
N ALA A 46 -3.67 -20.74 -1.55
CA ALA A 46 -3.83 -22.18 -1.39
C ALA A 46 -4.13 -22.53 0.09
N PRO A 47 -4.72 -23.70 0.38
CA PRO A 47 -4.92 -24.15 1.75
C PRO A 47 -3.62 -24.11 2.57
N GLY A 48 -3.62 -23.37 3.68
CA GLY A 48 -2.43 -23.16 4.52
C GLY A 48 -1.48 -22.05 4.05
N GLY A 49 -1.81 -21.35 2.96
CA GLY A 49 -1.04 -20.21 2.46
C GLY A 49 -1.06 -19.00 3.39
N GLN A 50 -0.17 -18.04 3.13
CA GLN A 50 0.06 -16.89 4.00
C GLN A 50 -0.02 -15.55 3.25
N LEU A 51 -0.66 -14.57 3.88
CA LEU A 51 -0.65 -13.18 3.44
C LEU A 51 0.25 -12.36 4.37
N LEU A 52 1.22 -11.64 3.79
CA LEU A 52 2.00 -10.62 4.49
C LEU A 52 1.57 -9.23 4.00
N VAL A 53 1.23 -8.35 4.95
CA VAL A 53 0.94 -6.95 4.68
C VAL A 53 1.92 -6.08 5.45
N ASP A 54 2.71 -5.31 4.73
CA ASP A 54 3.63 -4.30 5.26
C ASP A 54 2.89 -2.96 5.35
N VAL A 55 2.62 -2.52 6.58
CA VAL A 55 1.93 -1.26 6.86
C VAL A 55 2.79 -0.37 7.76
N MET A 56 2.69 0.94 7.56
CA MET A 56 3.33 1.94 8.39
C MET A 56 2.29 2.57 9.33
N GLY A 57 2.60 2.59 10.63
CA GLY A 57 1.77 3.31 11.60
C GLY A 57 1.76 4.82 11.34
N LYS A 58 0.63 5.46 11.62
CA LYS A 58 0.46 6.91 11.41
C LYS A 58 1.51 7.71 12.18
N GLU A 59 1.79 7.33 13.42
CA GLU A 59 2.73 7.99 14.32
C GLU A 59 4.15 7.97 13.75
N VAL A 60 4.54 6.84 13.14
CA VAL A 60 5.85 6.68 12.50
C VAL A 60 5.95 7.57 11.27
N LEU A 61 4.90 7.59 10.44
CA LEU A 61 4.89 8.42 9.23
C LEU A 61 4.88 9.92 9.58
N ALA A 62 4.12 10.34 10.58
CA ALA A 62 4.09 11.73 11.04
C ALA A 62 5.47 12.22 11.49
N GLY A 63 6.28 11.34 12.11
CA GLY A 63 7.68 11.64 12.43
C GLY A 63 8.59 11.83 11.22
N TRP A 64 8.24 11.25 10.07
CA TRP A 64 9.01 11.35 8.82
C TRP A 64 8.58 12.52 7.92
N ILE A 65 7.30 12.91 7.98
CA ILE A 65 6.66 13.93 7.12
C ILE A 65 7.22 15.36 7.33
N GLY A 66 7.98 15.61 8.40
CA GLY A 66 8.39 16.96 8.80
C GLY A 66 9.47 17.65 7.94
N ARG A 67 10.17 16.94 7.05
CA ARG A 67 11.24 17.53 6.23
C ARG A 67 10.95 17.32 4.75
N PRO A 68 10.75 18.39 3.95
CA PRO A 68 10.69 18.28 2.50
C PRO A 68 11.92 17.55 1.98
N LYS A 69 11.71 16.59 1.07
CA LYS A 69 12.79 15.89 0.39
C LYS A 69 13.01 16.53 -0.97
N ALA A 70 14.25 16.85 -1.29
CA ALA A 70 14.66 17.26 -2.62
C ALA A 70 15.56 16.19 -3.22
N VAL A 71 15.32 15.83 -4.48
CA VAL A 71 16.17 14.91 -5.24
C VAL A 71 16.58 15.60 -6.52
N ASP A 72 17.89 15.74 -6.71
CA ASP A 72 18.47 16.26 -7.96
C ASP A 72 18.37 15.20 -9.06
N LEU A 73 18.05 15.66 -10.27
CA LEU A 73 17.97 14.83 -11.47
C LEU A 73 19.21 15.07 -12.36
N PRO A 74 19.58 14.09 -13.21
CA PRO A 74 20.79 14.18 -14.03
C PRO A 74 20.84 15.36 -15.02
N ASP A 75 19.69 15.94 -15.37
CA ASP A 75 19.54 17.07 -16.30
C ASP A 75 19.58 18.44 -15.60
N GLY A 76 19.86 18.48 -14.29
CA GLY A 76 19.90 19.70 -13.49
C GLY A 76 18.54 20.15 -12.97
N ALA A 77 17.45 19.40 -13.24
CA ALA A 77 16.18 19.59 -12.56
C ALA A 77 16.21 19.00 -11.14
N TYR A 78 15.21 19.32 -10.32
CA TYR A 78 15.03 18.71 -9.00
C TYR A 78 13.55 18.45 -8.71
N VAL A 79 13.27 17.41 -7.95
CA VAL A 79 11.93 17.07 -7.45
C VAL A 79 11.87 17.43 -5.97
N VAL A 80 10.88 18.25 -5.57
CA VAL A 80 10.58 18.51 -4.17
C VAL A 80 9.31 17.77 -3.77
N GLN A 81 9.42 16.88 -2.80
CA GLN A 81 8.28 16.24 -2.16
C GLN A 81 8.05 16.88 -0.78
N ARG A 82 6.83 17.36 -0.56
CA ARG A 82 6.37 17.85 0.74
C ARG A 82 5.13 17.07 1.13
N ASP A 83 5.26 16.30 2.20
CA ASP A 83 4.16 15.54 2.75
C ASP A 83 3.37 16.43 3.73
N THR A 84 2.05 16.22 3.83
CA THR A 84 1.18 16.96 4.76
C THR A 84 0.23 15.98 5.44
N VAL A 85 0.16 16.03 6.77
CA VAL A 85 -0.83 15.25 7.53
C VAL A 85 -2.19 15.97 7.45
N LEU A 86 -3.21 15.29 6.92
CA LEU A 86 -4.57 15.82 6.82
C LEU A 86 -5.34 15.62 8.15
N ASP A 87 -6.29 16.50 8.47
CA ASP A 87 -7.03 16.45 9.74
C ASP A 87 -7.84 15.16 9.97
N SER A 88 -8.19 14.44 8.90
CA SER A 88 -8.84 13.12 8.96
C SER A 88 -7.95 12.04 9.59
N TRP A 89 -6.68 12.31 9.86
CA TRP A 89 -5.78 11.39 10.54
C TRP A 89 -6.02 11.24 12.06
N ARG A 90 -6.81 12.12 12.69
CA ARG A 90 -6.98 12.21 14.17
C ARG A 90 -7.97 11.21 14.80
N ARG A 91 -8.23 10.07 14.18
CA ARG A 91 -8.97 8.98 14.85
C ARG A 91 -8.01 7.97 15.44
#